data_AF-A0A959DX32-F1
#
_entry.id   AF-A0A959DX32-F1
#
_cell.length_a   1.000
_cell.length_b   1.000
_cell.length_c   1.000
_cell.angle_alpha   90.00
_cell.angle_beta   90.00
_cell.angle_gamma   90.00
#
_symmetry.space_group_name_H-M   'P 1'
#
loop_
_entity.id
_entity.type
_entity.pdbx_description
1 polymer ?
#
loop_
_entity_poly.entity_id
_entity_poly.type
_entity_poly.pdbx_seq_one_letter_code
_entity_poly.pdbx_strand_id
1 'polypeptide(L)'
;MKRLSFIALNIFFLTCSSFGQGETFSFLQEDLNTIINRTALDSFYQKLADLESGKIRKVSIVHIGDSHIQADYMTGRLRYLFQDRYGNAGRGFVFPYRLADSNSPRDIRSSSNIAWESRKSLYQNTGIPLGLAGMAIQTRHPGFLFEMEFKEGFFPQDPLFDKVTLFYQQGHNSQDLSLGYFLPGIISEPAPEPVRKYHTVRSGDTLYGLSLKYGCSVKDLQRWNGMRGTMLHIGKKLIVYSRGGSPTLAAKPFEPISTISTHDQPSGPGYSVCQLDTLMRSIVLKGVNGSTDKNEACLFGMVCENSRRTGILYNAIG
;
A
#
# COMPACT_ATOMS: atom_id res chain seq x y z
N MET A 1 31.11 18.18 11.40
CA MET A 1 30.61 16.79 11.43
C MET A 1 29.10 16.85 11.62
N LYS A 2 28.33 16.65 10.54
CA LYS A 2 26.86 16.68 10.53
C LYS A 2 26.34 15.28 10.83
N ARG A 3 25.69 15.01 11.97
CA ARG A 3 24.85 13.79 12.14
C ARG A 3 23.67 13.99 13.10
N LEU A 4 22.50 13.82 12.51
CA LEU A 4 21.20 13.33 13.02
C LEU A 4 20.65 13.86 14.35
N SER A 5 19.76 14.84 14.25
CA SER A 5 18.75 15.19 15.26
C SER A 5 17.36 14.83 14.74
N PHE A 6 16.99 13.55 14.80
CA PHE A 6 15.60 13.08 14.63
C PHE A 6 15.23 11.92 15.58
N ILE A 7 16.19 11.47 16.39
CA ILE A 7 16.00 10.36 17.35
C ILE A 7 15.51 10.87 18.71
N ALA A 8 15.80 12.12 19.10
CA ALA A 8 15.49 12.64 20.43
C ALA A 8 13.98 12.80 20.71
N LEU A 9 13.16 13.12 19.69
CA LEU A 9 11.70 13.22 19.87
C LEU A 9 11.02 11.84 20.01
N ASN A 10 11.68 10.77 19.54
CA ASN A 10 11.14 9.42 19.53
C ASN A 10 11.39 8.67 20.85
N ILE A 11 12.47 8.97 21.58
CA ILE A 11 12.74 8.32 22.87
C ILE A 11 11.79 8.84 23.95
N PHE A 12 11.50 10.16 23.99
CA PHE A 12 10.71 10.76 25.07
C PHE A 12 9.23 10.31 25.10
N PHE A 13 8.61 10.07 23.93
CA PHE A 13 7.20 9.61 23.88
C PHE A 13 7.04 8.09 24.07
N LEU A 14 8.06 7.29 23.69
CA LEU A 14 8.04 5.84 23.87
C LEU A 14 8.40 5.42 25.30
N THR A 15 9.30 6.13 25.99
CA THR A 15 9.62 5.84 27.40
C THR A 15 8.46 6.18 28.33
N CYS A 16 7.78 7.32 28.10
CA CYS A 16 6.75 7.80 29.02
C CYS A 16 5.40 7.03 28.94
N SER A 17 5.20 6.19 27.91
CA SER A 17 3.97 5.40 27.77
C SER A 17 4.16 3.87 27.84
N SER A 18 5.40 3.39 27.93
CA SER A 18 5.72 1.94 28.02
C SER A 18 6.36 1.54 29.35
N PHE A 19 6.96 2.50 30.06
CA PHE A 19 7.54 2.31 31.39
C PHE A 19 6.78 3.22 32.36
N GLY A 20 6.46 2.70 33.55
CA GLY A 20 5.64 3.38 34.53
C GLY A 20 6.10 4.81 34.80
N GLN A 21 5.15 5.69 35.08
CA GLN A 21 5.45 7.02 35.61
C GLN A 21 6.41 6.88 36.81
N GLY A 22 7.65 7.34 36.67
CA GLY A 22 8.58 7.49 37.80
C GLY A 22 9.93 6.79 37.70
N GLU A 23 10.23 5.99 36.68
CA GLU A 23 11.58 5.41 36.53
C GLU A 23 12.53 6.37 35.79
N THR A 24 13.36 7.08 36.55
CA THR A 24 14.49 7.83 36.00
C THR A 24 15.65 6.86 35.74
N PHE A 25 15.94 6.61 34.46
CA PHE A 25 17.10 5.80 34.08
C PHE A 25 18.36 6.65 34.17
N SER A 26 19.31 6.27 35.05
CA SER A 26 20.55 7.02 35.28
C SER A 26 21.44 7.19 34.03
N PHE A 27 21.21 6.39 32.99
CA PHE A 27 21.93 6.49 31.72
C PHE A 27 21.29 7.48 30.72
N LEU A 28 20.07 7.98 30.97
CA LEU A 28 19.42 8.98 30.13
C LEU A 28 19.87 10.39 30.54
N GLN A 29 20.58 11.08 29.65
CA GLN A 29 21.00 12.47 29.81
C GLN A 29 19.95 13.39 29.17
N GLU A 30 18.90 13.73 29.91
CA GLU A 30 17.76 14.51 29.38
C GLU A 30 18.16 15.94 28.98
N ASP A 31 19.17 16.50 29.62
CA ASP A 31 19.76 17.80 29.32
C ASP A 31 20.37 17.86 27.91
N LEU A 32 20.76 16.71 27.35
CA LEU A 32 21.26 16.61 25.98
C LEU A 32 20.14 16.52 24.92
N ASN A 33 18.87 16.31 25.31
CA ASN A 33 17.74 16.20 24.39
C ASN A 33 17.25 17.59 23.91
N THR A 34 18.12 18.31 23.22
CA THR A 34 17.82 19.63 22.67
C THR A 34 17.38 19.56 21.21
N ILE A 35 16.39 20.38 20.83
CA ILE A 35 16.00 20.56 19.43
C ILE A 35 16.90 21.62 18.82
N ILE A 36 17.80 21.20 17.94
CA ILE A 36 18.62 22.11 17.15
C ILE A 36 17.74 22.77 16.07
N ASN A 37 17.91 24.08 15.86
CA ASN A 37 17.15 24.86 14.88
C ASN A 37 15.62 24.83 15.13
N ARG A 38 15.21 25.11 16.38
CA ARG A 38 13.81 25.11 16.80
C ARG A 38 12.90 25.96 15.90
N THR A 39 13.39 27.07 15.38
CA THR A 39 12.62 27.98 14.51
C THR A 39 12.15 27.32 13.21
N ALA A 40 12.82 26.26 12.75
CA ALA A 40 12.36 25.47 11.60
C ALA A 40 10.98 24.80 11.85
N LEU A 41 10.59 24.62 13.12
CA LEU A 41 9.30 24.05 13.51
C LEU A 41 8.21 25.10 13.73
N ASP A 42 8.53 26.40 13.70
CA ASP A 42 7.54 27.46 14.01
C ASP A 42 6.35 27.40 13.05
N SER A 43 6.61 27.20 11.76
CA SER A 43 5.53 27.05 10.76
C SER A 43 4.66 25.80 10.98
N PHE A 44 5.25 24.73 11.52
CA PHE A 44 4.52 23.51 11.87
C PHE A 44 3.64 23.73 13.09
N TYR A 45 4.17 24.33 14.16
CA TYR A 45 3.39 24.66 15.35
C TYR A 45 2.29 25.67 15.05
N GLN A 46 2.54 26.67 14.19
CA GLN A 46 1.51 27.60 13.75
C GLN A 46 0.36 26.88 13.03
N LYS A 47 0.65 25.89 12.19
CA LYS A 47 -0.40 25.07 11.56
C LYS A 47 -1.21 24.27 12.58
N LEU A 48 -0.57 23.75 13.63
CA LEU A 48 -1.30 23.06 14.71
C LEU A 48 -2.19 24.05 15.50
N ALA A 49 -1.71 25.26 15.79
CA ALA A 49 -2.51 26.30 16.42
C ALA A 49 -3.68 26.77 15.53
N ASP A 50 -3.44 26.92 14.23
CA ASP A 50 -4.48 27.22 13.24
C ASP A 50 -5.53 26.09 13.15
N LEU A 51 -5.12 24.83 13.38
CA LEU A 51 -6.03 23.68 13.43
C LEU A 51 -6.87 23.68 14.73
N GLU A 52 -6.24 23.89 15.89
CA GLU A 52 -6.93 23.98 17.19
C GLU A 52 -7.92 25.15 17.24
N SER A 53 -7.58 26.29 16.63
CA SER A 53 -8.47 27.45 16.53
C SER A 53 -9.58 27.29 15.48
N GLY A 54 -9.55 26.22 14.67
CA GLY A 54 -10.51 25.97 13.59
C GLY A 54 -10.30 26.81 12.33
N LYS A 55 -9.21 27.59 12.25
CA LYS A 55 -8.84 28.38 11.06
C LYS A 55 -8.51 27.49 9.86
N ILE A 56 -7.93 26.32 10.12
CA ILE A 56 -7.78 25.26 9.11
C ILE A 56 -8.42 23.97 9.61
N ARG A 57 -8.84 23.12 8.67
CA ARG A 57 -9.51 21.84 9.02
C ARG A 57 -8.57 20.64 9.05
N LYS A 58 -7.36 20.76 8.51
CA LYS A 58 -6.46 19.62 8.38
C LYS A 58 -5.00 20.04 8.34
N VAL A 59 -4.18 19.28 9.06
CA VAL A 59 -2.73 19.32 8.93
C VAL A 59 -2.25 17.97 8.43
N SER A 60 -1.56 17.97 7.29
CA SER A 60 -0.92 16.77 6.74
C SER A 60 0.52 16.70 7.21
N ILE A 61 0.90 15.57 7.81
CA ILE A 61 2.26 15.27 8.22
C ILE A 61 2.79 14.19 7.29
N VAL A 62 3.99 14.37 6.75
CA VAL A 62 4.69 13.33 5.98
C VAL A 62 5.97 12.99 6.72
N HIS A 63 6.10 11.73 7.11
CA HIS A 63 7.26 11.19 7.79
C HIS A 63 7.89 10.12 6.90
N ILE A 64 9.07 10.43 6.36
CA ILE A 64 9.82 9.54 5.46
C ILE A 64 11.00 8.94 6.23
N GLY A 65 11.21 7.63 6.10
CA GLY A 65 12.38 6.98 6.68
C GLY A 65 12.62 5.58 6.12
N ASP A 66 13.07 4.68 6.98
CA ASP A 66 13.40 3.30 6.63
C ASP A 66 12.34 2.31 7.13
N SER A 67 12.72 1.02 7.26
CA SER A 67 11.87 -0.05 7.76
C SER A 67 11.21 0.22 9.12
N HIS A 68 11.78 1.06 10.00
CA HIS A 68 11.15 1.41 11.29
C HIS A 68 9.92 2.30 11.10
N ILE A 69 9.94 3.18 10.09
CA ILE A 69 8.80 3.97 9.67
C ILE A 69 7.80 3.09 8.92
N GLN A 70 8.29 2.24 8.01
CA GLN A 70 7.45 1.32 7.23
C GLN A 70 6.64 0.36 8.11
N ALA A 71 7.23 -0.17 9.19
CA ALA A 71 6.58 -1.13 10.09
C ALA A 71 5.46 -0.50 10.93
N ASP A 72 5.46 0.83 11.05
CA ASP A 72 4.44 1.63 11.70
C ASP A 72 4.17 1.33 13.20
N TYR A 73 5.13 0.72 13.90
CA TYR A 73 5.05 0.57 15.35
C TYR A 73 5.18 1.93 16.05
N MET A 74 6.27 2.66 15.78
CA MET A 74 6.54 3.97 16.36
C MET A 74 5.70 5.06 15.70
N THR A 75 5.68 5.11 14.37
CA THR A 75 4.89 6.11 13.64
C THR A 75 3.40 5.92 13.77
N GLY A 76 2.92 4.68 13.97
CA GLY A 76 1.53 4.42 14.29
C GLY A 76 1.16 4.97 15.67
N ARG A 77 2.05 4.86 16.67
CA ARG A 77 1.86 5.49 17.98
C ARG A 77 1.88 7.02 17.90
N LEU A 78 2.81 7.61 17.13
CA LEU A 78 2.82 9.06 16.90
C LEU A 78 1.56 9.54 16.19
N ARG A 79 1.15 8.85 15.12
CA ARG A 79 -0.11 9.09 14.42
C ARG A 79 -1.28 9.05 15.38
N TYR A 80 -1.37 8.01 16.24
CA TYR A 80 -2.38 7.93 17.29
C TYR A 80 -2.37 9.16 18.20
N LEU A 81 -1.22 9.53 18.76
CA LEU A 81 -1.13 10.65 19.72
C LEU A 81 -1.50 12.00 19.08
N PHE A 82 -1.06 12.25 17.84
CA PHE A 82 -1.45 13.44 17.11
C PHE A 82 -2.95 13.45 16.81
N GLN A 83 -3.52 12.31 16.41
CA GLN A 83 -4.94 12.21 16.07
C GLN A 83 -5.86 12.27 17.29
N ASP A 84 -5.39 11.78 18.44
CA ASP A 84 -6.09 11.85 19.72
C ASP A 84 -6.21 13.31 20.18
N ARG A 85 -5.11 14.07 20.06
CA ARG A 85 -5.07 15.47 20.47
C ARG A 85 -5.75 16.43 19.50
N TYR A 86 -5.50 16.28 18.21
CA TYR A 86 -5.87 17.28 17.19
C TYR A 86 -6.99 16.81 16.26
N GLY A 87 -7.55 15.63 16.49
CA GLY A 87 -8.55 15.00 15.64
C GLY A 87 -7.96 14.09 14.56
N ASN A 88 -8.76 13.15 14.07
CA ASN A 88 -8.36 12.12 13.11
C ASN A 88 -8.90 12.42 11.70
N ALA A 89 -8.06 12.96 10.82
CA ALA A 89 -8.41 13.24 9.43
C ALA A 89 -8.16 12.04 8.47
N GLY A 90 -7.94 10.83 9.00
CA GLY A 90 -7.80 9.59 8.24
C GLY A 90 -6.45 8.89 8.45
N ARG A 91 -6.32 7.71 7.83
CA ARG A 91 -5.16 6.82 8.00
C ARG A 91 -3.88 7.33 7.34
N GLY A 92 -3.98 8.17 6.32
CA GLY A 92 -2.84 8.66 5.55
C GLY A 92 -2.37 7.68 4.49
N PHE A 93 -1.11 7.82 4.08
CA PHE A 93 -0.47 6.99 3.07
C PHE A 93 -0.37 5.52 3.51
N VAL A 94 -0.72 4.62 2.60
CA VAL A 94 -0.54 3.18 2.71
C VAL A 94 -0.07 2.60 1.38
N PHE A 95 0.68 1.51 1.46
CA PHE A 95 1.19 0.79 0.31
C PHE A 95 0.86 -0.71 0.45
N PRO A 96 0.63 -1.44 -0.64
CA PRO A 96 0.30 -2.87 -0.59
C PRO A 96 1.50 -3.77 -0.25
N TYR A 97 2.13 -3.56 0.91
CA TYR A 97 3.38 -4.20 1.33
C TYR A 97 3.37 -5.73 1.21
N ARG A 98 2.26 -6.41 1.52
CA ARG A 98 2.16 -7.88 1.40
C ARG A 98 2.29 -8.37 -0.04
N LEU A 99 1.74 -7.63 -1.00
CA LEU A 99 1.87 -7.96 -2.43
C LEU A 99 3.24 -7.59 -2.99
N ALA A 100 3.98 -6.74 -2.27
CA ALA A 100 5.36 -6.39 -2.57
C ALA A 100 6.38 -7.24 -1.79
N ASP A 101 5.98 -8.38 -1.22
CA ASP A 101 6.84 -9.22 -0.37
C ASP A 101 7.56 -8.41 0.73
N SER A 102 6.86 -7.47 1.39
CA SER A 102 7.43 -6.56 2.40
C SER A 102 6.61 -6.53 3.69
N ASN A 103 7.24 -6.07 4.77
CA ASN A 103 6.60 -5.95 6.09
C ASN A 103 5.48 -4.88 6.04
N SER A 104 4.30 -5.25 6.52
CA SER A 104 3.13 -4.38 6.54
C SER A 104 2.83 -3.87 7.95
N PRO A 105 2.37 -2.62 8.11
CA PRO A 105 1.67 -2.19 9.31
C PRO A 105 0.56 -3.18 9.70
N ARG A 106 0.35 -3.38 11.00
CA ARG A 106 -0.61 -4.36 11.52
C ARG A 106 -2.07 -4.00 11.26
N ASP A 107 -2.34 -2.70 11.09
CA ASP A 107 -3.67 -2.14 10.87
C ASP A 107 -4.11 -2.14 9.41
N ILE A 108 -3.28 -2.64 8.48
CA ILE A 108 -3.65 -2.78 7.07
C ILE A 108 -3.41 -4.20 6.54
N ARG A 109 -4.15 -4.58 5.51
CA ARG A 109 -3.95 -5.81 4.76
C ARG A 109 -4.21 -5.57 3.28
N SER A 110 -3.20 -5.82 2.46
CA SER A 110 -3.36 -5.95 1.02
C SER A 110 -3.53 -7.41 0.59
N SER A 111 -4.49 -7.67 -0.29
CA SER A 111 -4.79 -8.99 -0.85
C SER A 111 -5.12 -8.88 -2.35
N SER A 112 -4.93 -9.96 -3.11
CA SER A 112 -5.34 -10.03 -4.53
C SER A 112 -5.73 -11.45 -4.94
N ASN A 113 -6.57 -11.56 -5.97
CA ASN A 113 -6.92 -12.84 -6.61
C ASN A 113 -5.80 -13.41 -7.51
N ILE A 114 -4.76 -12.62 -7.75
CA ILE A 114 -3.57 -13.00 -8.53
C ILE A 114 -2.29 -12.60 -7.78
N ALA A 115 -1.16 -13.11 -8.25
CA ALA A 115 0.14 -12.61 -7.83
C ALA A 115 0.51 -11.31 -8.55
N TRP A 116 1.35 -10.51 -7.91
CA TRP A 116 1.87 -9.25 -8.43
C TRP A 116 3.39 -9.29 -8.48
N GLU A 117 3.97 -8.61 -9.46
CA GLU A 117 5.38 -8.29 -9.46
C GLU A 117 5.63 -7.04 -8.62
N SER A 118 6.83 -6.90 -8.06
CA SER A 118 7.18 -5.72 -7.28
C SER A 118 8.60 -5.25 -7.54
N ARG A 119 8.80 -3.95 -7.38
CA ARG A 119 10.11 -3.31 -7.34
C ARG A 119 10.29 -2.62 -6.00
N LYS A 120 11.50 -2.73 -5.46
CA LYS A 120 11.98 -1.97 -4.30
C LYS A 120 13.25 -1.24 -4.70
N SER A 121 13.46 -0.04 -4.18
CA SER A 121 14.65 0.78 -4.43
C SER A 121 15.96 0.08 -4.06
N LEU A 122 15.90 -0.91 -3.16
CA LEU A 122 17.03 -1.73 -2.71
C LEU A 122 17.63 -2.64 -3.79
N TYR A 123 16.86 -3.02 -4.82
CA TYR A 123 17.27 -4.02 -5.81
C TYR A 123 17.48 -3.41 -7.19
N GLN A 124 18.18 -4.14 -8.06
CA GLN A 124 18.44 -3.72 -9.44
C GLN A 124 17.15 -3.40 -10.19
N ASN A 125 17.24 -2.45 -11.13
CA ASN A 125 16.11 -1.96 -11.90
C ASN A 125 15.47 -3.10 -12.72
N THR A 126 14.23 -3.44 -12.39
CA THR A 126 13.45 -4.48 -13.06
C THR A 126 12.60 -3.95 -14.22
N GLY A 127 12.69 -2.66 -14.54
CA GLY A 127 11.85 -2.00 -15.56
C GLY A 127 10.52 -1.49 -15.02
N ILE A 128 10.07 -1.95 -13.85
CA ILE A 128 8.91 -1.40 -13.13
C ILE A 128 9.29 -0.01 -12.59
N PRO A 129 8.50 1.07 -12.70
CA PRO A 129 8.83 2.37 -12.11
C PRO A 129 8.86 2.36 -10.57
N LEU A 130 9.50 3.33 -9.93
CA LEU A 130 9.51 3.50 -8.47
C LEU A 130 8.45 4.52 -8.02
N GLY A 131 7.64 4.13 -7.05
CA GLY A 131 6.64 4.98 -6.42
C GLY A 131 7.15 5.73 -5.17
N LEU A 132 6.22 6.41 -4.49
CA LEU A 132 6.48 7.27 -3.34
C LEU A 132 7.16 6.54 -2.17
N ALA A 133 6.83 5.27 -1.94
CA ALA A 133 7.42 4.44 -0.90
C ALA A 133 8.76 3.79 -1.28
N GLY A 134 9.43 4.29 -2.33
CA GLY A 134 10.57 3.58 -2.92
C GLY A 134 10.20 2.17 -3.41
N MET A 135 8.91 1.93 -3.67
CA MET A 135 8.34 0.65 -4.06
C MET A 135 7.22 0.84 -5.07
N ALA A 136 6.98 -0.21 -5.84
CA ALA A 136 5.82 -0.33 -6.72
C ALA A 136 5.39 -1.79 -6.82
N ILE A 137 4.11 -2.03 -7.08
CA ILE A 137 3.62 -3.34 -7.53
C ILE A 137 3.07 -3.21 -8.93
N GLN A 138 3.30 -4.21 -9.78
CA GLN A 138 2.80 -4.25 -11.14
C GLN A 138 2.13 -5.59 -11.44
N THR A 139 1.06 -5.54 -12.22
CA THR A 139 0.48 -6.71 -12.87
C THR A 139 0.15 -6.37 -14.31
N ARG A 140 0.10 -7.40 -15.15
CA ARG A 140 -0.43 -7.30 -16.51
C ARG A 140 -1.68 -8.13 -16.74
N HIS A 141 -2.27 -8.66 -15.67
CA HIS A 141 -3.45 -9.50 -15.77
C HIS A 141 -4.71 -8.62 -15.81
N PRO A 142 -5.55 -8.70 -16.84
CA PRO A 142 -6.63 -7.74 -17.07
C PRO A 142 -7.78 -7.86 -16.07
N GLY A 143 -8.01 -9.07 -15.53
CA GLY A 143 -9.06 -9.36 -14.54
C GLY A 143 -8.58 -9.38 -13.09
N PHE A 144 -7.58 -8.58 -12.73
CA PHE A 144 -7.11 -8.54 -11.34
C PHE A 144 -8.16 -7.92 -10.42
N LEU A 145 -8.20 -8.41 -9.18
CA LEU A 145 -8.86 -7.79 -8.04
C LEU A 145 -7.80 -7.57 -6.97
N PHE A 146 -7.74 -6.35 -6.46
CA PHE A 146 -6.85 -5.93 -5.38
C PHE A 146 -7.71 -5.34 -4.27
N GLU A 147 -7.56 -5.79 -3.04
CA GLU A 147 -8.26 -5.28 -1.87
C GLU A 147 -7.24 -4.70 -0.88
N MET A 148 -7.47 -3.46 -0.45
CA MET A 148 -6.80 -2.85 0.70
C MET A 148 -7.82 -2.75 1.85
N GLU A 149 -7.59 -3.51 2.91
CA GLU A 149 -8.43 -3.56 4.10
C GLU A 149 -7.73 -2.87 5.28
N PHE A 150 -8.50 -2.15 6.09
CA PHE A 150 -8.05 -1.45 7.30
C PHE A 150 -8.69 -2.08 8.53
N LYS A 151 -7.85 -2.66 9.39
CA LYS A 151 -8.27 -3.45 10.55
C LYS A 151 -8.55 -2.58 11.76
N GLU A 152 -9.55 -2.97 12.53
CA GLU A 152 -9.82 -2.41 13.85
C GLU A 152 -8.90 -3.01 14.93
N GLY A 153 -8.83 -2.33 16.08
CA GLY A 153 -8.33 -2.91 17.33
C GLY A 153 -6.83 -2.83 17.57
N PHE A 154 -6.00 -2.47 16.58
CA PHE A 154 -4.57 -2.27 16.83
C PHE A 154 -4.26 -0.89 17.44
N PHE A 155 -4.90 0.16 16.93
CA PHE A 155 -4.95 1.47 17.58
C PHE A 155 -6.40 1.81 17.91
N PRO A 156 -6.68 2.59 18.98
CA PRO A 156 -8.04 2.97 19.35
C PRO A 156 -8.75 3.83 18.29
N GLN A 157 -8.00 4.52 17.42
CA GLN A 157 -8.59 5.39 16.38
C GLN A 157 -9.29 4.55 15.31
N ASP A 158 -10.47 5.01 14.92
CA ASP A 158 -11.22 4.44 13.82
C ASP A 158 -10.57 4.72 12.44
N PRO A 159 -10.16 3.69 11.66
CA PRO A 159 -9.49 3.86 10.38
C PRO A 159 -10.42 4.16 9.19
N LEU A 160 -11.71 4.43 9.43
CA LEU A 160 -12.67 4.75 8.37
C LEU A 160 -12.24 5.95 7.52
N PHE A 161 -12.37 5.82 6.21
CA PHE A 161 -12.06 6.83 5.21
C PHE A 161 -13.21 6.98 4.21
N ASP A 162 -13.37 8.16 3.63
CA ASP A 162 -14.31 8.43 2.54
C ASP A 162 -13.65 9.13 1.35
N LYS A 163 -12.33 9.29 1.38
CA LYS A 163 -11.57 9.87 0.28
C LYS A 163 -10.28 9.10 0.08
N VAL A 164 -10.06 8.66 -1.16
CA VAL A 164 -8.86 7.90 -1.56
C VAL A 164 -8.12 8.68 -2.62
N THR A 165 -6.84 8.96 -2.41
CA THR A 165 -5.93 9.41 -3.47
C THR A 165 -5.09 8.21 -3.89
N LEU A 166 -5.34 7.66 -5.07
CA LEU A 166 -4.59 6.52 -5.62
C LEU A 166 -3.42 7.03 -6.47
N PHE A 167 -2.23 6.48 -6.26
CA PHE A 167 -1.03 6.78 -7.06
C PHE A 167 -0.67 5.58 -7.94
N TYR A 168 -0.44 5.82 -9.22
CA TYR A 168 -0.25 4.77 -10.22
C TYR A 168 0.58 5.26 -11.41
N GLN A 169 1.06 4.32 -12.23
CA GLN A 169 1.70 4.63 -13.50
C GLN A 169 0.64 4.88 -14.59
N GLN A 170 0.79 5.97 -15.33
CA GLN A 170 0.03 6.31 -16.52
C GLN A 170 0.84 6.00 -17.79
N GLY A 171 0.14 5.93 -18.92
CA GLY A 171 0.75 5.78 -20.26
C GLY A 171 -0.01 4.80 -21.14
N HIS A 172 0.31 4.78 -22.43
CA HIS A 172 -0.47 4.09 -23.46
C HIS A 172 -0.73 2.60 -23.23
N ASN A 173 0.16 1.90 -22.51
CA ASN A 173 0.01 0.47 -22.19
C ASN A 173 -0.74 0.22 -20.86
N SER A 174 -1.07 1.28 -20.14
CA SER A 174 -1.73 1.18 -18.83
C SER A 174 -3.16 0.71 -19.01
N GLN A 175 -3.65 -0.13 -18.11
CA GLN A 175 -5.06 -0.53 -18.07
C GLN A 175 -5.87 0.39 -17.17
N ASP A 176 -7.12 0.64 -17.54
CA ASP A 176 -8.04 1.41 -16.71
C ASP A 176 -8.40 0.65 -15.44
N LEU A 177 -8.71 1.41 -14.39
CA LEU A 177 -8.97 0.87 -13.06
C LEU A 177 -10.40 1.18 -12.65
N SER A 178 -11.12 0.20 -12.14
CA SER A 178 -12.39 0.41 -11.45
C SER A 178 -12.15 0.33 -9.95
N LEU A 179 -12.41 1.43 -9.26
CA LEU A 179 -12.36 1.53 -7.81
C LEU A 179 -13.76 1.26 -7.25
N GLY A 180 -13.84 0.46 -6.20
CA GLY A 180 -15.11 0.04 -5.60
C GLY A 180 -14.92 -0.70 -4.29
N TYR A 181 -15.89 -1.55 -3.93
CA TYR A 181 -15.88 -2.32 -2.69
C TYR A 181 -16.55 -3.68 -2.90
N PHE A 182 -16.35 -4.60 -1.96
CA PHE A 182 -17.09 -5.87 -1.95
C PHE A 182 -18.40 -5.73 -1.17
N LEU A 183 -19.48 -6.32 -1.68
CA LEU A 183 -20.75 -6.35 -0.97
C LEU A 183 -20.64 -7.25 0.29
N PRO A 184 -21.13 -6.79 1.46
CA PRO A 184 -21.09 -7.59 2.69
C PRO A 184 -22.02 -8.81 2.59
N GLY A 185 -21.59 -9.95 3.16
CA GLY A 185 -22.47 -11.10 3.39
C GLY A 185 -22.73 -12.05 2.21
N ILE A 186 -22.16 -11.79 1.02
CA ILE A 186 -22.26 -12.71 -0.12
C ILE A 186 -20.88 -13.27 -0.42
N ILE A 187 -20.55 -14.42 0.19
CA ILE A 187 -19.47 -15.27 -0.31
C ILE A 187 -20.12 -16.09 -1.42
N SER A 188 -19.93 -15.73 -2.70
CA SER A 188 -20.27 -16.72 -3.75
C SER A 188 -19.39 -17.96 -3.51
N GLU A 189 -19.90 -19.15 -3.86
CA GLU A 189 -19.30 -20.44 -3.51
C GLU A 189 -17.76 -20.42 -3.46
N PRO A 190 -17.15 -21.04 -2.42
CA PRO A 190 -15.71 -20.95 -2.20
C PRO A 190 -14.98 -21.31 -3.48
N ALA A 191 -14.23 -20.34 -4.01
CA ALA A 191 -13.47 -20.54 -5.23
C ALA A 191 -12.50 -21.73 -5.04
N PRO A 192 -12.36 -22.60 -6.06
CA PRO A 192 -11.64 -23.85 -5.92
C PRO A 192 -10.18 -23.62 -5.48
N GLU A 193 -9.73 -24.45 -4.54
CA GLU A 193 -8.35 -24.51 -4.04
C GLU A 193 -7.34 -24.61 -5.19
N PRO A 194 -6.13 -24.03 -5.05
CA PRO A 194 -5.13 -24.05 -6.11
C PRO A 194 -4.65 -25.48 -6.40
N VAL A 195 -5.14 -26.04 -7.50
CA VAL A 195 -4.75 -27.38 -7.96
C VAL A 195 -3.40 -27.33 -8.66
N ARG A 196 -2.45 -28.16 -8.22
CA ARG A 196 -1.19 -28.41 -8.93
C ARG A 196 -1.49 -29.08 -10.27
N LYS A 197 -1.04 -28.47 -11.36
CA LYS A 197 -1.17 -28.97 -12.74
C LYS A 197 0.19 -28.97 -13.43
N TYR A 198 0.27 -29.68 -14.55
CA TYR A 198 1.42 -29.66 -15.43
C TYR A 198 1.05 -29.00 -16.76
N HIS A 199 1.83 -28.01 -17.16
CA HIS A 199 1.76 -27.40 -18.48
C HIS A 199 2.91 -27.93 -19.34
N THR A 200 2.62 -28.49 -20.51
CA THR A 200 3.67 -28.89 -21.46
C THR A 200 3.93 -27.73 -22.41
N VAL A 201 5.14 -27.15 -22.35
CA VAL A 201 5.53 -25.99 -23.16
C VAL A 201 5.36 -26.30 -24.64
N ARG A 202 4.66 -25.40 -25.34
CA ARG A 202 4.43 -25.43 -26.79
C ARG A 202 5.18 -24.30 -27.45
N SER A 203 5.31 -24.38 -28.78
CA SER A 203 5.86 -23.27 -29.57
C SER A 203 5.02 -22.00 -29.34
N GLY A 204 5.69 -20.88 -29.06
CA GLY A 204 5.05 -19.60 -28.74
C GLY A 204 4.71 -19.37 -27.26
N ASP A 205 4.84 -20.37 -26.39
CA ASP A 205 4.69 -20.14 -24.96
C ASP A 205 5.83 -19.29 -24.41
N THR A 206 5.47 -18.32 -23.58
CA THR A 206 6.42 -17.52 -22.79
C THR A 206 6.07 -17.67 -21.32
N LEU A 207 7.03 -17.53 -20.40
CA LEU A 207 6.71 -17.54 -18.96
C LEU A 207 5.65 -16.51 -18.62
N TYR A 208 5.70 -15.36 -19.30
CA TYR A 208 4.69 -14.33 -19.18
C TYR A 208 3.30 -14.81 -19.63
N GLY A 209 3.16 -15.34 -20.84
CA GLY A 209 1.88 -15.86 -21.34
C GLY A 209 1.31 -16.99 -20.48
N LEU A 210 2.18 -17.86 -19.95
CA LEU A 210 1.79 -18.88 -19.00
C LEU A 210 1.38 -18.30 -17.65
N SER A 211 2.05 -17.25 -17.17
CA SER A 211 1.73 -16.58 -15.91
C SER A 211 0.32 -15.97 -15.95
N LEU A 212 -0.04 -15.35 -17.07
CA LEU A 212 -1.40 -14.86 -17.34
C LEU A 212 -2.40 -16.01 -17.41
N LYS A 213 -2.09 -17.07 -18.17
CA LYS A 213 -2.96 -18.24 -18.34
C LYS A 213 -3.30 -18.93 -17.01
N TYR A 214 -2.36 -18.95 -16.07
CA TYR A 214 -2.51 -19.64 -14.80
C TYR A 214 -2.79 -18.71 -13.60
N GLY A 215 -2.80 -17.39 -13.80
CA GLY A 215 -3.08 -16.40 -12.75
C GLY A 215 -2.01 -16.38 -11.65
N CYS A 216 -0.75 -16.38 -12.04
CA CYS A 216 0.41 -16.37 -11.13
C CYS A 216 1.48 -15.39 -11.64
N SER A 217 2.55 -15.14 -10.88
CA SER A 217 3.64 -14.27 -11.34
C SER A 217 4.69 -15.09 -12.11
N VAL A 218 5.48 -14.42 -12.95
CA VAL A 218 6.64 -15.07 -13.61
C VAL A 218 7.61 -15.64 -12.56
N LYS A 219 7.81 -14.91 -11.45
CA LYS A 219 8.63 -15.33 -10.32
C LYS A 219 8.10 -16.60 -9.64
N ASP A 220 6.78 -16.75 -9.53
CA ASP A 220 6.16 -17.98 -9.02
C ASP A 220 6.41 -19.16 -9.94
N LEU A 221 6.19 -19.00 -11.25
CA LEU A 221 6.51 -20.04 -12.24
C LEU A 221 7.97 -20.46 -12.16
N GLN A 222 8.88 -19.50 -12.04
CA GLN A 222 10.30 -19.77 -11.86
C GLN A 222 10.57 -20.56 -10.57
N ARG A 223 10.00 -20.12 -9.44
CA ARG A 223 10.17 -20.78 -8.14
C ARG A 223 9.65 -22.21 -8.16
N TRP A 224 8.44 -22.44 -8.65
CA TRP A 224 7.82 -23.78 -8.71
C TRP A 224 8.61 -24.75 -9.58
N ASN A 225 9.35 -24.23 -10.55
CA ASN A 225 10.11 -25.03 -11.52
C ASN A 225 11.63 -24.96 -11.31
N GLY A 226 12.11 -24.35 -10.22
CA GLY A 226 13.54 -24.20 -9.92
C GLY A 226 14.33 -23.43 -10.98
N MET A 227 13.68 -22.52 -11.71
CA MET A 227 14.29 -21.77 -12.81
C MET A 227 14.89 -20.46 -12.33
N ARG A 228 16.05 -20.07 -12.89
CA ARG A 228 16.69 -18.76 -12.65
C ARG A 228 16.53 -17.77 -13.80
N GLY A 229 16.10 -18.23 -14.97
CA GLY A 229 15.94 -17.41 -16.18
C GLY A 229 14.53 -17.55 -16.77
N THR A 230 14.33 -16.94 -17.94
CA THR A 230 13.02 -16.91 -18.62
C THR A 230 12.90 -17.89 -19.80
N MET A 231 13.98 -18.59 -20.14
CA MET A 231 14.03 -19.51 -21.27
C MET A 231 13.14 -20.73 -21.05
N LEU A 232 12.28 -21.02 -22.04
CA LEU A 232 11.42 -22.19 -22.08
C LEU A 232 11.88 -23.14 -23.19
N HIS A 233 11.87 -24.44 -22.88
CA HIS A 233 12.16 -25.49 -23.86
C HIS A 233 10.86 -26.20 -24.24
N ILE A 234 10.57 -26.23 -25.53
CA ILE A 234 9.38 -26.90 -26.09
C ILE A 234 9.37 -28.37 -25.64
N GLY A 235 8.21 -28.87 -25.22
CA GLY A 235 8.02 -30.22 -24.70
C GLY A 235 8.33 -30.38 -23.21
N LYS A 236 8.96 -29.40 -22.55
CA LYS A 236 9.21 -29.45 -21.11
C LYS A 236 7.88 -29.34 -20.34
N LYS A 237 7.71 -30.19 -19.32
CA LYS A 237 6.59 -30.06 -18.36
C LYS A 237 6.97 -29.05 -17.27
N LEU A 238 6.17 -28.01 -17.14
CA LEU A 238 6.24 -27.05 -16.05
C LEU A 238 5.16 -27.34 -15.02
N ILE A 239 5.52 -27.30 -13.75
CA ILE A 239 4.60 -27.23 -12.62
C ILE A 239 3.95 -25.86 -12.64
N VAL A 240 2.62 -25.85 -12.69
CA VAL A 240 1.80 -24.63 -12.60
C VAL A 240 0.72 -24.89 -11.56
N TYR A 241 0.38 -23.89 -10.76
CA TYR A 241 -0.81 -23.95 -9.93
C TYR A 241 -1.88 -23.12 -10.62
N SER A 242 -3.07 -23.67 -10.81
CA SER A 242 -4.19 -22.85 -11.23
C SER A 242 -4.59 -21.94 -10.06
N ARG A 243 -4.39 -20.62 -10.22
CA ARG A 243 -4.66 -19.52 -9.28
C ARG A 243 -3.63 -19.37 -8.15
N GLY A 244 -2.64 -18.51 -8.35
CA GLY A 244 -1.62 -18.13 -7.36
C GLY A 244 -2.01 -16.93 -6.48
N GLY A 245 -3.26 -16.46 -6.53
CA GLY A 245 -3.81 -15.51 -5.56
C GLY A 245 -4.94 -16.15 -4.74
N SER A 246 -5.50 -15.41 -3.78
CA SER A 246 -6.60 -15.92 -2.96
C SER A 246 -7.82 -16.19 -3.85
N PRO A 247 -8.21 -17.46 -4.10
CA PRO A 247 -9.35 -17.77 -4.96
C PRO A 247 -10.61 -17.07 -4.42
N THR A 248 -10.71 -16.96 -3.09
CA THR A 248 -11.84 -16.40 -2.35
C THR A 248 -12.14 -14.94 -2.73
N LEU A 249 -11.14 -14.14 -3.13
CA LEU A 249 -11.40 -12.74 -3.54
C LEU A 249 -12.19 -12.66 -4.85
N ALA A 250 -11.93 -13.57 -5.80
CA ALA A 250 -12.64 -13.60 -7.07
C ALA A 250 -14.13 -14.00 -6.92
N ALA A 251 -14.48 -14.61 -5.79
CA ALA A 251 -15.84 -15.03 -5.47
C ALA A 251 -16.65 -13.94 -4.75
N LYS A 252 -16.04 -12.83 -4.31
CA LYS A 252 -16.79 -11.74 -3.66
C LYS A 252 -17.43 -10.84 -4.73
N PRO A 253 -18.74 -10.54 -4.64
CA PRO A 253 -19.38 -9.57 -5.54
C PRO A 253 -18.77 -8.18 -5.36
N PHE A 254 -18.33 -7.58 -6.47
CA PHE A 254 -17.70 -6.26 -6.52
C PHE A 254 -18.70 -5.22 -7.03
N GLU A 255 -18.84 -4.12 -6.28
CA GLU A 255 -19.63 -2.95 -6.65
C GLU A 255 -18.71 -1.79 -7.03
N PRO A 256 -18.77 -1.27 -8.28
CA PRO A 256 -17.95 -0.16 -8.72
C PRO A 256 -18.44 1.17 -8.14
N ILE A 257 -17.50 2.06 -7.81
CA ILE A 257 -17.75 3.45 -7.40
C ILE A 257 -17.27 4.41 -8.50
N SER A 258 -16.07 4.19 -9.01
CA SER A 258 -15.43 5.11 -9.96
C SER A 258 -14.56 4.35 -10.95
N THR A 259 -14.45 4.86 -12.18
CA THR A 259 -13.51 4.38 -13.19
C THR A 259 -12.43 5.42 -13.41
N ILE A 260 -11.18 4.98 -13.40
CA ILE A 260 -9.98 5.79 -13.55
C ILE A 260 -9.36 5.46 -14.90
N SER A 261 -9.36 6.42 -15.82
CA SER A 261 -8.70 6.31 -17.11
C SER A 261 -7.20 6.57 -16.96
N THR A 262 -6.37 5.55 -17.23
CA THR A 262 -4.91 5.62 -17.03
C THR A 262 -4.13 5.70 -18.34
N HIS A 263 -4.77 5.29 -19.45
CA HIS A 263 -4.10 5.03 -20.71
C HIS A 263 -4.04 6.23 -21.66
N ASP A 264 -4.96 7.18 -21.53
CA ASP A 264 -5.04 8.40 -22.35
C ASP A 264 -4.15 9.53 -21.82
N GLN A 265 -3.38 9.26 -20.77
CA GLN A 265 -2.53 10.24 -20.10
C GLN A 265 -1.06 10.10 -20.53
N PRO A 266 -0.26 11.18 -20.43
CA PRO A 266 1.18 11.11 -20.66
C PRO A 266 1.82 10.02 -19.81
N SER A 267 2.80 9.31 -20.37
CA SER A 267 3.50 8.26 -19.64
C SER A 267 4.26 8.84 -18.46
N GLY A 268 3.95 8.41 -17.24
CA GLY A 268 4.56 8.93 -16.03
C GLY A 268 3.79 8.58 -14.76
N PRO A 269 4.27 9.02 -13.58
CA PRO A 269 3.51 8.87 -12.35
C PRO A 269 2.30 9.80 -12.35
N GLY A 270 1.13 9.22 -12.08
CA GLY A 270 -0.14 9.92 -11.97
C GLY A 270 -0.83 9.64 -10.65
N TYR A 271 -1.91 10.38 -10.41
CA TYR A 271 -2.81 10.13 -9.29
C TYR A 271 -4.25 10.44 -9.66
N SER A 272 -5.17 9.84 -8.91
CA SER A 272 -6.60 10.16 -8.98
C SER A 272 -7.19 10.24 -7.59
N VAL A 273 -8.07 11.20 -7.40
CA VAL A 273 -8.78 11.41 -6.14
C VAL A 273 -10.20 10.92 -6.31
N CYS A 274 -10.61 9.97 -5.46
CA CYS A 274 -11.95 9.40 -5.45
C CYS A 274 -12.61 9.74 -4.11
N GLN A 275 -13.73 10.47 -4.19
CA GLN A 275 -14.62 10.70 -3.04
C GLN A 275 -15.64 9.57 -2.98
N LEU A 276 -15.91 9.08 -1.77
CA LEU A 276 -16.84 8.00 -1.48
C LEU A 276 -18.04 8.59 -0.73
N ASP A 277 -19.25 8.11 -1.05
CA ASP A 277 -20.49 8.58 -0.43
C ASP A 277 -20.66 8.08 1.01
N THR A 278 -19.96 7.00 1.36
CA THR A 278 -19.98 6.39 2.69
C THR A 278 -18.57 6.17 3.22
N LEU A 279 -18.47 6.06 4.55
CA LEU A 279 -17.22 5.71 5.21
C LEU A 279 -16.93 4.22 5.01
N MET A 280 -15.73 3.91 4.54
CA MET A 280 -15.30 2.56 4.19
C MET A 280 -14.14 2.10 5.08
N ARG A 281 -14.06 0.78 5.31
CA ARG A 281 -12.90 0.09 5.92
C ARG A 281 -12.05 -0.67 4.91
N SER A 282 -12.48 -0.71 3.66
CA SER A 282 -11.77 -1.42 2.60
C SER A 282 -12.03 -0.73 1.28
N ILE A 283 -11.06 -0.79 0.38
CA ILE A 283 -11.23 -0.39 -1.01
C ILE A 283 -10.72 -1.49 -1.93
N VAL A 284 -11.45 -1.70 -3.02
CA VAL A 284 -11.12 -2.68 -4.05
C VAL A 284 -10.78 -1.96 -5.34
N LEU A 285 -9.68 -2.38 -5.98
CA LEU A 285 -9.35 -2.02 -7.36
C LEU A 285 -9.53 -3.24 -8.24
N LYS A 286 -10.18 -3.05 -9.37
CA LYS A 286 -10.38 -4.05 -10.41
C LYS A 286 -9.79 -3.55 -11.72
N GLY A 287 -9.06 -4.40 -12.43
CA GLY A 287 -8.67 -4.11 -13.81
C GLY A 287 -9.90 -4.04 -14.72
N VAL A 288 -10.00 -3.00 -15.54
CA VAL A 288 -11.04 -2.89 -16.55
C VAL A 288 -10.52 -3.50 -17.84
N ASN A 289 -11.23 -4.49 -18.39
CA ASN A 289 -10.86 -5.17 -19.63
C ASN A 289 -10.99 -4.19 -20.82
N GLY A 290 -9.95 -3.41 -21.10
CA GLY A 290 -9.89 -2.51 -22.25
C GLY A 290 -8.79 -2.95 -23.21
N SER A 291 -9.15 -3.61 -24.32
CA SER A 291 -8.22 -4.08 -25.37
C SER A 291 -7.14 -5.08 -24.92
N THR A 292 -6.72 -5.99 -25.80
CA THR A 292 -5.66 -6.99 -25.53
C THR A 292 -4.28 -6.35 -25.30
N ASP A 293 -4.10 -5.10 -25.73
CA ASP A 293 -2.79 -4.45 -25.79
C ASP A 293 -2.51 -3.54 -24.59
N LYS A 294 -3.55 -3.13 -23.84
CA LYS A 294 -3.45 -2.24 -22.68
C LYS A 294 -3.72 -3.02 -21.40
N ASN A 295 -2.68 -3.66 -20.86
CA ASN A 295 -2.85 -4.61 -19.76
C ASN A 295 -2.08 -4.27 -18.50
N GLU A 296 -1.25 -3.21 -18.48
CA GLU A 296 -0.38 -2.93 -17.33
C GLU A 296 -1.10 -2.12 -16.24
N ALA A 297 -1.16 -2.62 -15.00
CA ALA A 297 -1.45 -1.79 -13.83
C ALA A 297 -0.23 -1.76 -12.93
N CYS A 298 0.32 -0.58 -12.70
CA CYS A 298 1.39 -0.36 -11.73
C CYS A 298 0.95 0.64 -10.67
N LEU A 299 0.98 0.22 -9.40
CA LEU A 299 0.49 0.97 -8.25
C LEU A 299 1.64 1.43 -7.36
N PHE A 300 1.57 2.69 -6.91
CA PHE A 300 2.56 3.35 -6.07
C PHE A 300 2.09 3.57 -4.63
N GLY A 301 0.85 3.16 -4.31
CA GLY A 301 0.22 3.33 -3.00
C GLY A 301 -1.01 4.21 -3.08
N MET A 302 -1.58 4.52 -1.92
CA MET A 302 -2.74 5.40 -1.80
C MET A 302 -2.72 6.18 -0.49
N VAL A 303 -3.38 7.33 -0.46
CA VAL A 303 -3.69 8.06 0.77
C VAL A 303 -5.17 7.91 1.06
N CYS A 304 -5.50 7.47 2.27
CA CYS A 304 -6.87 7.31 2.75
C CYS A 304 -7.19 8.39 3.79
N GLU A 305 -8.13 9.26 3.45
CA GLU A 305 -8.55 10.40 4.25
C GLU A 305 -10.00 10.24 4.72
N ASN A 306 -10.29 10.78 5.91
CA ASN A 306 -11.64 11.01 6.36
C ASN A 306 -11.95 12.50 6.20
N SER A 307 -12.49 12.86 5.04
CA SER A 307 -12.75 14.25 4.65
C SER A 307 -13.81 14.94 5.51
N ARG A 308 -14.61 14.17 6.25
CA ARG A 308 -15.65 14.66 7.17
C ARG A 308 -15.05 15.12 8.51
N ARG A 309 -13.88 14.60 8.89
CA ARG A 309 -13.22 14.90 10.16
C ARG A 309 -12.17 15.99 10.00
N THR A 310 -12.14 16.90 10.96
CA THR A 310 -11.02 17.84 11.15
C THR A 310 -9.89 17.11 11.87
N GLY A 311 -8.64 17.40 11.50
CA GLY A 311 -7.50 16.98 12.30
C GLY A 311 -6.24 16.59 11.52
N ILE A 312 -5.54 15.58 12.01
CA ILE A 312 -4.23 15.16 11.49
C ILE A 312 -4.39 14.04 10.48
N LEU A 313 -3.79 14.25 9.30
CA LEU A 313 -3.54 13.23 8.29
C LEU A 313 -2.05 12.87 8.33
N TYR A 314 -1.71 11.74 8.92
CA TYR A 314 -0.31 11.34 9.12
C TYR A 314 0.11 10.28 8.11
N ASN A 315 1.09 10.61 7.27
CA ASN A 315 1.59 9.77 6.18
C ASN A 315 2.97 9.22 6.56
N ALA A 316 3.02 7.97 6.99
CA ALA A 316 4.27 7.25 7.23
C ALA A 316 4.70 6.57 5.92
N ILE A 317 5.89 6.90 5.44
CA ILE A 317 6.48 6.36 4.21
C ILE A 317 7.87 5.82 4.56
N GLY A 318 8.08 4.53 4.39
CA GLY A 318 9.37 3.88 4.68
C GLY A 318 9.85 3.02 3.54
#